data_AF-A0A918PZ47-F1
#
_entry.id   AF-A0A918PZ47-F1
#
_cell.length_a   1.000
_cell.length_b   1.000
_cell.length_c   1.000
_cell.angle_alpha   90.00
_cell.angle_beta   90.00
_cell.angle_gamma   90.00
#
_symmetry.space_group_name_H-M   'P 1'
#
loop_
_entity.id
_entity.type
_entity.pdbx_description
1 polymer ?
#
loop_
_entity_poly.entity_id
_entity_poly.type
_entity_poly.pdbx_seq_one_letter_code
_entity_poly.pdbx_strand_id
1 'polypeptide(L)'
;MTSAITRRHLVAGTTALTLLPLRTQAQTPTAVLIYADGLKNGWWIGGWAKHQAQFAFADGSKPVAVTMAGWNVMTFQTSAPFDPAGFSTITLLVHGGPKGKQEFKLSAKLGDKVVSGAELSVKVPKGDWARIDVRLKDLKLKDAKFDTLVLNNASAEAMDEFYINYVLIQ
;
A
#
# COMPACT_ATOMS: atom_id res chain seq x y z
N MET A 1 44.02 -0.91 -80.94
CA MET A 1 43.09 -0.23 -80.01
C MET A 1 41.96 -1.19 -79.68
N THR A 2 41.40 -1.09 -78.46
CA THR A 2 40.16 -1.68 -77.89
C THR A 2 40.40 -2.40 -76.55
N SER A 3 39.48 -2.16 -75.61
CA SER A 3 39.35 -2.58 -74.20
C SER A 3 39.37 -4.11 -73.96
N ALA A 4 39.36 -4.67 -72.74
CA ALA A 4 38.91 -4.13 -71.44
C ALA A 4 39.55 -4.80 -70.20
N ILE A 5 39.44 -4.13 -69.04
CA ILE A 5 39.80 -4.64 -67.70
C ILE A 5 38.60 -5.38 -67.09
N THR A 6 38.84 -6.51 -66.41
CA THR A 6 37.85 -7.18 -65.54
C THR A 6 38.42 -7.36 -64.12
N ARG A 7 37.61 -7.09 -63.10
CA ARG A 7 37.94 -7.17 -61.65
C ARG A 7 37.23 -8.37 -60.98
N ARG A 8 37.54 -8.55 -59.68
CA ARG A 8 36.86 -9.39 -58.65
C ARG A 8 37.33 -10.86 -58.66
N HIS A 9 37.24 -11.70 -57.61
CA HIS A 9 36.78 -11.63 -56.19
C HIS A 9 37.90 -12.27 -55.30
N LEU A 10 37.94 -12.30 -53.95
CA LEU A 10 37.13 -11.81 -52.81
C LEU A 10 38.06 -11.61 -51.57
N VAL A 11 37.58 -10.99 -50.48
CA VAL A 11 38.04 -11.27 -49.09
C VAL A 11 36.81 -11.44 -48.21
N ALA A 12 36.71 -12.56 -47.47
CA ALA A 12 35.61 -12.84 -46.55
C ALA A 12 36.05 -12.56 -45.11
N GLY A 13 35.35 -11.67 -44.42
CA GLY A 13 35.53 -11.38 -43.00
C GLY A 13 34.28 -11.73 -42.21
N THR A 14 34.39 -12.67 -41.27
CA THR A 14 33.28 -13.12 -40.42
C THR A 14 33.27 -12.34 -39.11
N THR A 15 32.37 -11.36 -39.00
CA THR A 15 32.16 -10.60 -37.76
C THR A 15 31.09 -11.31 -36.90
N ALA A 16 31.47 -11.83 -35.74
CA ALA A 16 30.52 -12.39 -34.79
C ALA A 16 29.88 -11.27 -33.93
N LEU A 17 28.57 -11.09 -34.04
CA LEU A 17 27.81 -10.19 -33.16
C LEU A 17 27.41 -10.94 -31.88
N THR A 18 27.93 -10.53 -30.73
CA THR A 18 27.43 -10.98 -29.42
C THR A 18 26.20 -10.17 -29.01
N LEU A 19 25.01 -10.77 -29.03
CA LEU A 19 23.82 -10.16 -28.43
C LEU A 19 23.91 -10.24 -26.90
N LEU A 20 23.98 -9.08 -26.24
CA LEU A 20 23.73 -8.96 -24.81
C LEU A 20 22.21 -8.94 -24.58
N PRO A 21 21.65 -9.76 -23.67
CA PRO A 21 20.24 -9.68 -23.34
C PRO A 21 19.94 -8.39 -22.57
N LEU A 22 19.04 -7.55 -23.11
CA LEU A 22 18.48 -6.44 -22.34
C LEU A 22 17.74 -7.01 -21.13
N ARG A 23 18.26 -6.72 -19.93
CA ARG A 23 17.51 -6.95 -18.70
C ARG A 23 16.48 -5.84 -18.55
N THR A 24 15.21 -6.15 -18.76
CA THR A 24 14.11 -5.25 -18.37
C THR A 24 14.18 -5.08 -16.85
N GLN A 25 14.65 -3.92 -16.39
CA GLN A 25 14.53 -3.56 -14.99
C GLN A 25 13.04 -3.32 -14.71
N ALA A 26 12.44 -4.16 -13.86
CA ALA A 26 11.12 -3.87 -13.32
C ALA A 26 11.22 -2.56 -12.52
N GLN A 27 10.53 -1.52 -12.96
CA GLN A 27 10.44 -0.28 -12.19
C GLN A 27 9.60 -0.57 -10.95
N THR A 28 10.19 -0.37 -9.77
CA THR A 28 9.42 -0.33 -8.51
C THR A 28 8.36 0.76 -8.63
N PRO A 29 7.08 0.50 -8.31
CA PRO A 29 6.06 1.54 -8.33
C PRO A 29 6.41 2.70 -7.41
N THR A 30 5.99 3.91 -7.79
CA THR A 30 6.06 5.07 -6.90
C THR A 30 5.12 4.85 -5.72
N ALA A 31 5.64 4.93 -4.50
CA ALA A 31 4.86 4.74 -3.28
C ALA A 31 3.66 5.70 -3.19
N VAL A 32 2.50 5.19 -2.77
CA VAL A 32 1.24 5.94 -2.70
C VAL A 32 0.91 6.29 -1.26
N LEU A 33 0.96 7.58 -0.95
CA LEU A 33 0.63 8.12 0.36
C LEU A 33 -0.88 8.42 0.44
N ILE A 34 -1.54 7.81 1.42
CA ILE A 34 -2.99 7.91 1.67
C ILE A 34 -3.27 8.97 2.75
N TYR A 35 -2.47 8.94 3.83
CA TYR A 35 -2.62 9.85 4.96
C TYR A 35 -1.23 10.19 5.54
N ALA A 36 -0.99 11.47 5.82
CA ALA A 36 0.09 11.92 6.72
C ALA A 36 -0.25 13.33 7.17
N ASP A 37 -0.58 13.52 8.44
CA ASP A 37 -1.09 14.78 9.01
C ASP A 37 -2.33 15.36 8.29
N GLY A 38 -3.06 14.48 7.59
CA GLY A 38 -4.16 14.79 6.70
C GLY A 38 -4.21 13.85 5.50
N LEU A 39 -5.42 13.61 4.99
CA LEU A 39 -5.68 12.82 3.78
C LEU A 39 -4.97 13.40 2.56
N LYS A 40 -4.62 12.53 1.61
CA LYS A 40 -4.09 12.92 0.29
C LYS A 40 -5.18 12.88 -0.77
N ASN A 41 -4.99 13.63 -1.85
CA ASN A 41 -6.00 13.80 -2.89
C ASN A 41 -6.53 12.45 -3.42
N GLY A 42 -7.84 12.35 -3.57
CA GLY A 42 -8.51 11.12 -4.03
C GLY A 42 -8.80 10.09 -2.93
N TRP A 43 -8.45 10.36 -1.66
CA TRP A 43 -8.75 9.49 -0.52
C TRP A 43 -9.69 10.16 0.49
N TRP A 44 -10.58 9.37 1.11
CA TRP A 44 -11.38 9.77 2.26
C TRP A 44 -11.42 8.70 3.34
N ILE A 45 -11.88 9.08 4.54
CA ILE A 45 -12.16 8.16 5.64
C ILE A 45 -13.65 7.85 5.66
N GLY A 46 -13.99 6.60 5.94
CA GLY A 46 -15.37 6.11 6.01
C GLY A 46 -15.54 4.99 7.02
N GLY A 47 -16.65 4.26 6.89
CA GLY A 47 -17.12 3.30 7.89
C GLY A 47 -18.02 3.95 8.94
N TRP A 48 -18.24 3.26 10.04
CA TRP A 48 -19.14 3.67 11.14
C TRP A 48 -18.42 3.75 12.51
N ALA A 49 -17.10 3.62 12.53
CA ALA A 49 -16.28 4.01 13.67
C ALA A 49 -16.30 5.54 13.87
N LYS A 50 -16.34 5.99 15.13
CA LYS A 50 -16.18 7.40 15.45
C LYS A 50 -14.71 7.77 15.26
N HIS A 51 -14.47 8.76 14.41
CA HIS A 51 -13.12 9.20 14.07
C HIS A 51 -13.05 10.74 13.98
N GLN A 52 -11.86 11.28 14.21
CA GLN A 52 -11.53 12.69 14.01
C GLN A 52 -10.22 12.76 13.22
N ALA A 53 -10.31 13.12 11.94
CA ALA A 53 -9.14 13.38 11.12
C ALA A 53 -8.42 14.66 11.59
N GLN A 54 -7.10 14.70 11.37
CA GLN A 54 -6.24 15.84 11.74
C GLN A 54 -6.35 16.25 13.22
N PHE A 55 -6.54 15.29 14.11
CA PHE A 55 -6.54 15.49 15.55
C PHE A 55 -5.21 16.11 16.00
N ALA A 56 -5.24 17.21 16.76
CA ALA A 56 -4.02 17.88 17.22
C ALA A 56 -3.35 17.04 18.33
N PHE A 57 -2.37 16.23 17.96
CA PHE A 57 -1.67 15.35 18.89
C PHE A 57 -0.54 16.08 19.63
N ALA A 58 -0.14 15.56 20.80
CA ALA A 58 0.74 16.27 21.73
C ALA A 58 2.17 16.51 21.20
N ASP A 59 2.62 15.72 20.22
CA ASP A 59 3.92 15.86 19.54
C ASP A 59 3.86 16.79 18.31
N GLY A 60 2.71 17.40 18.02
CA GLY A 60 2.48 18.26 16.86
C GLY A 60 2.02 17.54 15.59
N SER A 61 2.02 16.20 15.57
CA SER A 61 1.43 15.42 14.48
C SER A 61 -0.09 15.55 14.42
N LYS A 62 -0.69 15.22 13.28
CA LYS A 62 -2.14 15.34 13.02
C LYS A 62 -2.77 14.02 12.58
N PRO A 63 -2.75 12.97 13.40
CA PRO A 63 -3.34 11.67 13.08
C PRO A 63 -4.87 11.73 12.91
N VAL A 64 -5.43 10.60 12.48
CA VAL A 64 -6.83 10.27 12.75
C VAL A 64 -6.90 9.73 14.18
N ALA A 65 -7.65 10.38 15.07
CA ALA A 65 -8.08 9.77 16.34
C ALA A 65 -9.30 8.88 16.08
N VAL A 66 -9.33 7.68 16.68
CA VAL A 66 -10.29 6.62 16.35
C VAL A 66 -10.81 5.96 17.62
N THR A 67 -12.14 5.79 17.72
CA THR A 67 -12.80 4.98 18.74
C THR A 67 -13.77 3.99 18.07
N MET A 68 -13.71 2.73 18.50
CA MET A 68 -14.49 1.65 17.90
C MET A 68 -15.32 0.95 18.96
N ALA A 69 -16.64 0.92 18.81
CA ALA A 69 -17.46 -0.08 19.49
C ALA A 69 -17.14 -1.49 18.96
N GLY A 70 -17.67 -2.53 19.61
CA GLY A 70 -17.61 -3.89 19.08
C GLY A 70 -18.13 -3.94 17.63
N TRP A 71 -17.43 -4.66 16.75
CA TRP A 71 -17.79 -4.79 15.33
C TRP A 71 -17.78 -3.50 14.50
N ASN A 72 -17.20 -2.41 15.01
CA ASN A 72 -17.03 -1.18 14.24
C ASN A 72 -15.96 -1.31 13.14
N VAL A 73 -16.21 -0.62 12.02
CA VAL A 73 -15.28 -0.50 10.90
C VAL A 73 -14.91 0.96 10.68
N MET A 74 -13.61 1.21 10.48
CA MET A 74 -13.08 2.40 9.83
C MET A 74 -12.48 1.98 8.48
N THR A 75 -12.50 2.87 7.49
CA THR A 75 -11.90 2.60 6.18
C THR A 75 -11.11 3.79 5.66
N PHE A 76 -10.06 3.53 4.88
CA PHE A 76 -9.56 4.49 3.88
C PHE A 76 -10.09 4.07 2.51
N GLN A 77 -10.77 4.98 1.82
CA GLN A 77 -11.44 4.72 0.54
C GLN A 77 -10.93 5.66 -0.55
N THR A 78 -10.95 5.20 -1.81
CA THR A 78 -10.70 6.00 -3.01
C THR A 78 -11.73 5.68 -4.10
N SER A 79 -11.97 6.61 -5.02
CA SER A 79 -12.97 6.44 -6.10
C SER A 79 -12.41 5.78 -7.35
N ALA A 80 -11.08 5.68 -7.46
CA ALA A 80 -10.38 5.01 -8.54
C ALA A 80 -9.73 3.72 -7.99
N PRO A 81 -10.21 2.52 -8.36
CA PRO A 81 -9.66 1.26 -7.87
C PRO A 81 -8.14 1.17 -8.07
N PHE A 82 -7.43 1.11 -6.96
CA PHE A 82 -5.98 1.01 -6.88
C PHE A 82 -5.52 -0.38 -7.34
N ASP A 83 -4.46 -0.43 -8.13
CA ASP A 83 -3.83 -1.66 -8.60
C ASP A 83 -2.59 -1.98 -7.75
N PRO A 84 -2.59 -3.08 -6.98
CA PRO A 84 -1.45 -3.43 -6.12
C PRO A 84 -0.27 -4.03 -6.87
N ALA A 85 -0.33 -4.19 -8.20
CA ALA A 85 0.75 -4.78 -8.99
C ALA A 85 2.09 -4.04 -8.78
N GLY A 86 3.12 -4.79 -8.36
CA GLY A 86 4.46 -4.29 -8.10
C GLY A 86 4.67 -3.70 -6.69
N PHE A 87 3.62 -3.42 -5.94
CA PHE A 87 3.72 -2.98 -4.54
C PHE A 87 3.94 -4.17 -3.58
N SER A 88 4.54 -3.92 -2.42
CA SER A 88 4.95 -4.96 -1.48
C SER A 88 4.23 -4.92 -0.13
N THR A 89 3.89 -3.72 0.35
CA THR A 89 3.66 -3.41 1.77
C THR A 89 2.66 -2.27 1.92
N ILE A 90 1.77 -2.38 2.91
CA ILE A 90 1.03 -1.26 3.50
C ILE A 90 1.73 -0.90 4.80
N THR A 91 2.27 0.31 4.89
CA THR A 91 2.83 0.89 6.11
C THR A 91 1.76 1.69 6.83
N LEU A 92 1.64 1.48 8.14
CA LEU A 92 0.81 2.25 9.07
C LEU A 92 1.69 2.78 10.21
N LEU A 93 1.48 4.01 10.66
CA LEU A 93 2.05 4.51 11.93
C LEU A 93 0.91 4.63 12.95
N VAL A 94 0.94 3.81 14.00
CA VAL A 94 -0.19 3.66 14.95
C VAL A 94 0.23 3.91 16.39
N HIS A 95 -0.68 4.42 17.22
CA HIS A 95 -0.44 4.71 18.64
C HIS A 95 -1.67 4.36 19.48
N GLY A 96 -1.55 3.46 20.47
CA GLY A 96 -2.67 2.84 21.21
C GLY A 96 -3.26 3.70 22.33
N GLY A 97 -2.88 4.97 22.35
CA GLY A 97 -3.26 5.91 23.41
C GLY A 97 -2.76 5.47 24.79
N PRO A 98 -3.32 6.05 25.87
CA PRO A 98 -2.91 5.75 27.23
C PRO A 98 -3.37 4.36 27.73
N LYS A 99 -4.35 3.76 27.04
CA LYS A 99 -5.01 2.51 27.44
C LYS A 99 -4.34 1.28 26.82
N GLY A 100 -4.03 1.34 25.52
CA GLY A 100 -3.49 0.22 24.76
C GLY A 100 -4.49 -0.92 24.53
N LYS A 101 -3.96 -2.05 24.04
CA LYS A 101 -4.69 -3.28 23.68
C LYS A 101 -5.56 -3.21 22.42
N GLN A 102 -5.59 -2.10 21.69
CA GLN A 102 -6.34 -2.02 20.44
C GLN A 102 -5.74 -2.99 19.41
N GLU A 103 -6.58 -3.83 18.82
CA GLU A 103 -6.22 -4.77 17.77
C GLU A 103 -7.33 -4.79 16.72
N PHE A 104 -7.04 -4.34 15.51
CA PHE A 104 -7.98 -4.40 14.39
C PHE A 104 -7.53 -5.43 13.35
N LYS A 105 -8.49 -5.94 12.58
CA LYS A 105 -8.22 -6.71 11.36
C LYS A 105 -8.06 -5.75 10.18
N LEU A 106 -6.95 -5.86 9.47
CA LEU A 106 -6.73 -5.21 8.19
C LEU A 106 -7.16 -6.16 7.07
N SER A 107 -8.01 -5.67 6.16
CA SER A 107 -8.44 -6.34 4.93
C SER A 107 -8.70 -5.30 3.84
N ALA A 108 -9.05 -5.74 2.61
CA ALA A 108 -9.30 -4.84 1.49
C ALA A 108 -10.53 -5.24 0.68
N LYS A 109 -11.24 -4.26 0.11
CA LYS A 109 -12.43 -4.47 -0.73
C LYS A 109 -12.36 -3.73 -2.07
N LEU A 110 -13.13 -4.23 -3.03
CA LEU A 110 -13.51 -3.57 -4.27
C LEU A 110 -15.04 -3.49 -4.29
N GLY A 111 -15.59 -2.29 -4.09
CA GLY A 111 -16.97 -2.09 -3.67
C GLY A 111 -17.28 -2.87 -2.39
N ASP A 112 -18.38 -3.62 -2.40
CA ASP A 112 -18.77 -4.45 -1.25
C ASP A 112 -17.95 -5.75 -1.11
N LYS A 113 -17.25 -6.17 -2.17
CA LYS A 113 -16.55 -7.46 -2.21
C LYS A 113 -15.18 -7.38 -1.54
N VAL A 114 -14.95 -8.22 -0.52
CA VAL A 114 -13.61 -8.46 0.02
C VAL A 114 -12.72 -9.13 -1.03
N VAL A 115 -11.55 -8.55 -1.30
CA VAL A 115 -10.58 -9.02 -2.31
C VAL A 115 -9.29 -9.55 -1.68
N SER A 116 -9.00 -9.22 -0.43
CA SER A 116 -7.93 -9.85 0.35
C SER A 116 -8.33 -11.28 0.76
N GLY A 117 -7.54 -12.28 0.38
CA GLY A 117 -7.76 -13.70 0.75
C GLY A 117 -7.37 -14.07 2.19
N ALA A 118 -7.01 -13.08 3.02
CA ALA A 118 -6.83 -13.19 4.46
C ALA A 118 -7.10 -11.82 5.13
N GLU A 119 -7.44 -11.84 6.41
CA GLU A 119 -7.43 -10.65 7.27
C GLU A 119 -6.28 -10.77 8.27
N LEU A 120 -5.55 -9.67 8.51
CA LEU A 120 -4.39 -9.67 9.40
C LEU A 120 -4.64 -8.84 10.66
N SER A 121 -4.30 -9.41 11.81
CA SER A 121 -4.30 -8.69 13.09
C SER A 121 -3.19 -7.64 13.12
N VAL A 122 -3.58 -6.37 13.27
CA VAL A 122 -2.68 -5.26 13.59
C VAL A 122 -2.87 -4.90 15.05
N LYS A 123 -1.89 -5.24 15.87
CA LYS A 123 -1.83 -4.85 17.28
C LYS A 123 -1.24 -3.45 17.39
N VAL A 124 -1.91 -2.58 18.12
CA VAL A 124 -1.49 -1.20 18.34
C VAL A 124 -0.79 -1.10 19.71
N PRO A 125 0.52 -0.78 19.76
CA PRO A 125 1.24 -0.63 21.03
C PRO A 125 0.70 0.53 21.87
N LYS A 126 0.71 0.35 23.19
CA LYS A 126 0.31 1.38 24.16
C LYS A 126 1.35 2.50 24.19
N GLY A 127 0.89 3.76 24.22
CA GLY A 127 1.68 4.91 24.67
C GLY A 127 2.81 5.41 23.75
N ASP A 128 3.17 4.66 22.70
CA ASP A 128 4.23 4.99 21.75
C ASP A 128 3.74 4.84 20.31
N TRP A 129 4.34 5.62 19.39
CA TRP A 129 4.15 5.43 17.95
C TRP A 129 4.89 4.19 17.46
N ALA A 130 4.18 3.32 16.75
CA ALA A 130 4.74 2.11 16.16
C ALA A 130 4.47 2.06 14.66
N ARG A 131 5.54 1.84 13.89
CA ARG A 131 5.45 1.52 12.46
C ARG A 131 5.07 0.04 12.30
N ILE A 132 3.95 -0.22 11.64
CA ILE A 132 3.51 -1.57 11.26
C ILE A 132 3.59 -1.68 9.74
N ASP A 133 4.39 -2.62 9.25
CA ASP A 133 4.53 -2.95 7.83
C ASP A 133 3.79 -4.26 7.53
N VAL A 134 2.63 -4.16 6.89
CA VAL A 134 1.80 -5.30 6.49
C VAL A 134 2.08 -5.66 5.04
N ARG A 135 2.61 -6.86 4.80
CA ARG A 135 2.96 -7.29 3.43
C ARG A 135 1.70 -7.66 2.65
N LEU A 136 1.54 -7.16 1.43
CA LEU A 136 0.35 -7.42 0.60
C LEU A 136 0.13 -8.92 0.33
N LYS A 137 1.23 -9.69 0.22
CA LYS A 137 1.19 -11.15 0.10
C LYS A 137 0.55 -11.86 1.31
N ASP A 138 0.66 -11.29 2.51
CA ASP A 138 0.18 -11.90 3.75
C ASP A 138 -1.35 -11.65 3.90
N LEU A 139 -1.86 -10.53 3.37
CA LEU A 139 -3.29 -10.28 3.09
C LEU A 139 -3.83 -11.16 1.94
N LYS A 140 -2.94 -11.90 1.25
CA LYS A 140 -3.20 -12.58 -0.03
C LYS A 140 -3.83 -11.67 -1.08
N LEU A 141 -3.45 -10.39 -1.07
CA LEU A 141 -3.90 -9.38 -2.01
C LEU A 141 -3.02 -9.46 -3.27
N LYS A 142 -3.20 -10.51 -4.08
CA LYS A 142 -2.45 -10.72 -5.31
C LYS A 142 -3.23 -10.21 -6.52
N ASP A 143 -2.70 -9.19 -7.18
CA ASP A 143 -3.15 -8.63 -8.48
C ASP A 143 -4.63 -8.23 -8.54
N ALA A 144 -5.30 -8.17 -7.38
CA ALA A 144 -6.70 -7.83 -7.23
C ALA A 144 -6.80 -6.35 -6.84
N LYS A 145 -7.41 -5.55 -7.71
CA LYS A 145 -7.68 -4.13 -7.44
C LYS A 145 -8.57 -3.97 -6.21
N PHE A 146 -8.36 -2.89 -5.46
CA PHE A 146 -9.18 -2.51 -4.34
C PHE A 146 -9.42 -1.00 -4.35
N ASP A 147 -10.56 -0.56 -3.82
CA ASP A 147 -10.87 0.85 -3.58
C ASP A 147 -10.87 1.19 -2.08
N THR A 148 -10.90 0.17 -1.22
CA THR A 148 -11.12 0.33 0.22
C THR A 148 -10.11 -0.51 1.02
N LEU A 149 -9.33 0.15 1.88
CA LEU A 149 -8.65 -0.50 3.01
C LEU A 149 -9.60 -0.51 4.22
N VAL A 150 -9.80 -1.67 4.82
CA VAL A 150 -10.74 -1.92 5.92
C VAL A 150 -9.98 -2.17 7.22
N LEU A 151 -10.30 -1.40 8.25
CA LEU A 151 -9.83 -1.60 9.62
C LEU A 151 -11.05 -1.97 10.47
N ASN A 152 -11.15 -3.26 10.82
CA ASN A 152 -12.31 -3.84 11.48
C ASN A 152 -12.01 -4.24 12.93
N ASN A 153 -12.84 -3.79 13.88
CA ASN A 153 -12.89 -4.39 15.22
C ASN A 153 -13.59 -5.76 15.14
N ALA A 154 -12.84 -6.83 14.89
CA ALA A 154 -13.38 -8.18 14.81
C ALA A 154 -13.66 -8.81 16.20
N SER A 155 -14.18 -8.01 17.15
CA SER A 155 -14.57 -8.43 18.49
C SER A 155 -15.82 -7.68 18.97
N ALA A 156 -16.45 -8.18 20.03
CA ALA A 156 -17.56 -7.50 20.70
C ALA A 156 -17.10 -6.43 21.70
N GLU A 157 -15.81 -6.38 22.06
CA GLU A 157 -15.26 -5.40 22.99
C GLU A 157 -15.06 -4.04 22.30
N ALA A 158 -15.25 -2.95 23.03
CA ALA A 158 -14.94 -1.62 22.51
C ALA A 158 -13.43 -1.33 22.64
N MET A 159 -12.87 -0.65 21.65
CA MET A 159 -11.52 -0.08 21.70
C MET A 159 -11.58 1.37 22.17
N ASP A 160 -10.89 1.64 23.28
CA ASP A 160 -10.51 3.00 23.71
C ASP A 160 -9.73 3.73 22.61
N GLU A 161 -9.66 5.06 22.71
CA GLU A 161 -9.06 5.92 21.67
C GLU A 161 -7.62 5.51 21.30
N PHE A 162 -7.42 5.32 20.00
CA PHE A 162 -6.13 5.08 19.36
C PHE A 162 -5.98 5.99 18.14
N TYR A 163 -4.76 6.11 17.64
CA TYR A 163 -4.42 7.04 16.59
C TYR A 163 -3.74 6.34 15.42
N ILE A 164 -4.04 6.80 14.21
CA ILE A 164 -3.40 6.38 12.97
C ILE A 164 -2.85 7.61 12.26
N ASN A 165 -1.55 7.64 12.03
CA ASN A 165 -0.89 8.54 11.09
C ASN A 165 -0.20 7.71 9.99
N TYR A 166 0.40 8.39 9.01
CA TYR A 166 1.27 7.82 7.97
C TYR A 166 0.78 6.47 7.40
N VAL A 167 -0.14 6.54 6.44
CA VAL A 167 -0.65 5.39 5.69
C VAL A 167 -0.07 5.44 4.28
N LEU A 168 0.75 4.46 3.92
CA LEU A 168 1.49 4.40 2.65
C LEU A 168 1.43 3.00 2.05
N ILE A 169 1.32 2.89 0.72
CA ILE A 169 1.50 1.64 -0.03
C ILE A 169 2.83 1.72 -0.81
N GLN A 170 3.70 0.72 -0.67
CA GLN A 170 5.04 0.66 -1.30
C GLN A 170 5.46 -0.78 -1.66
#